data_AF-A0A7L3BIR6-F1
#
_entry.id   AF-A0A7L3BIR6-F1
#
_cell.length_a   1.000
_cell.length_b   1.000
_cell.length_c   1.000
_cell.angle_alpha   90.00
_cell.angle_beta   90.00
_cell.angle_gamma   90.00
#
_symmetry.space_group_name_H-M   'P 1'
#
loop_
_entity.id
_entity.type
_entity.pdbx_description
1 polymer ?
#
loop_
_entity_poly.entity_id
_entity_poly.type
_entity_poly.pdbx_seq_one_letter_code
_entity_poly.pdbx_strand_id
1 'polypeptide(L)'
;GRVPAEARELVRGLLCARETRLGRGGARDFRPLRLFQGLRWAALRRARPPFAPAHAGAADTSNFDVLDDCLSQPVTGTPPRDP
;
A
#
# COMPACT_ATOMS: atom_id res chain seq x y z
N GLY A 1 -21.31 -1.59 1.07
CA GLY A 1 -21.56 -1.42 -0.39
C GLY A 1 -21.04 -2.63 -1.15
N ARG A 2 -21.57 -2.91 -2.34
CA ARG A 2 -21.09 -4.03 -3.18
C ARG A 2 -19.74 -3.66 -3.82
N VAL A 3 -18.77 -4.57 -3.76
CA VAL A 3 -17.47 -4.41 -4.43
C VAL A 3 -17.64 -4.63 -5.95
N PRO A 4 -17.15 -3.73 -6.82
CA PRO A 4 -17.20 -3.90 -8.28
C PRO A 4 -16.55 -5.19 -8.77
N ALA A 5 -17.02 -5.73 -9.90
CA ALA A 5 -16.50 -6.99 -10.45
C ALA A 5 -15.01 -6.86 -10.82
N GLU A 6 -14.63 -5.72 -11.42
CA GLU A 6 -13.28 -5.38 -11.86
C GLU A 6 -12.30 -5.32 -10.67
N ALA A 7 -12.78 -4.86 -9.51
CA ALA A 7 -11.99 -4.85 -8.28
C ALA A 7 -11.76 -6.28 -7.75
N ARG A 8 -12.79 -7.14 -7.83
CA ARG A 8 -12.67 -8.56 -7.45
C ARG A 8 -11.73 -9.32 -8.39
N GLU A 9 -11.75 -9.01 -9.68
CA GLU A 9 -10.83 -9.57 -10.68
C GLU A 9 -9.38 -9.23 -10.37
N LEU A 10 -9.08 -7.95 -10.06
CA LEU A 10 -7.74 -7.54 -9.62
C LEU A 10 -7.29 -8.35 -8.39
N VAL A 11 -8.14 -8.44 -7.37
CA VAL A 11 -7.80 -9.16 -6.12
C VAL A 11 -7.52 -10.63 -6.39
N ARG A 12 -8.32 -11.32 -7.22
CA ARG A 12 -8.06 -12.72 -7.60
C ARG A 12 -6.78 -12.90 -8.40
N GLY A 13 -6.46 -11.96 -9.30
CA GLY A 13 -5.22 -11.98 -10.07
C GLY A 13 -3.97 -11.79 -9.20
N LEU A 14 -4.10 -11.08 -8.08
CA LEU A 14 -3.01 -10.88 -7.11
C LEU A 14 -2.89 -12.04 -6.09
N LEU A 15 -4.03 -12.52 -5.59
CA LEU A 15 -4.12 -13.56 -4.56
C LEU A 15 -4.28 -14.95 -5.19
N CYS A 16 -3.24 -15.36 -5.92
CA CYS A 16 -3.15 -16.69 -6.52
C CYS A 16 -1.70 -17.22 -6.48
N ALA A 17 -1.52 -18.42 -7.06
CA ALA A 17 -0.21 -19.04 -7.21
C ALA A 17 0.78 -18.09 -7.91
N ARG A 18 2.05 -18.14 -7.51
CA ARG A 18 3.09 -17.19 -7.99
C ARG A 18 3.25 -17.26 -9.51
N GLU A 19 3.02 -18.43 -10.07
CA GLU A 19 3.20 -18.78 -11.48
C GLU A 19 2.24 -18.01 -12.37
N THR A 20 1.01 -17.77 -11.89
CA THR A 20 -0.07 -17.09 -12.60
C THR A 20 -0.39 -15.71 -12.04
N ARG A 21 0.30 -15.27 -10.98
CA ARG A 21 0.09 -13.98 -10.32
C ARG A 21 0.28 -12.81 -11.30
N LEU A 22 -0.70 -11.91 -11.32
CA LEU A 22 -0.64 -10.66 -12.07
C LEU A 22 0.55 -9.81 -11.61
N GLY A 23 1.27 -9.19 -12.55
CA GLY A 23 2.41 -8.30 -12.28
C GLY A 23 3.77 -8.85 -12.70
N ARG A 24 3.83 -10.01 -13.37
CA ARG A 24 5.07 -10.57 -13.95
C ARG A 24 5.66 -9.67 -15.04
N GLY A 25 4.81 -8.95 -15.78
CA GLY A 25 5.19 -7.89 -16.72
C GLY A 25 5.32 -6.51 -16.06
N GLY A 26 5.30 -6.44 -14.73
CA GLY A 26 5.36 -5.22 -13.95
C GLY A 26 4.11 -4.35 -14.12
N ALA A 27 4.29 -3.02 -14.07
CA ALA A 27 3.19 -2.06 -14.16
C ALA A 27 2.34 -2.20 -15.43
N ARG A 28 2.88 -2.78 -16.52
CA ARG A 28 2.16 -2.97 -17.79
C ARG A 28 0.98 -3.91 -17.66
N ASP A 29 1.02 -4.86 -16.74
CA ASP A 29 -0.06 -5.83 -16.51
C ASP A 29 -1.29 -5.17 -15.86
N PHE A 30 -1.09 -4.05 -15.15
CA PHE A 30 -2.15 -3.37 -14.41
C PHE A 30 -2.83 -2.28 -15.23
N ARG A 31 -2.08 -1.54 -16.05
CA ARG A 31 -2.59 -0.41 -16.84
C ARG A 31 -3.82 -0.70 -17.71
N PRO A 32 -3.96 -1.89 -18.36
CA PRO A 32 -5.11 -2.20 -19.21
C PRO A 32 -6.33 -2.74 -18.44
N LEU A 33 -6.24 -2.97 -17.12
CA LEU A 33 -7.38 -3.46 -16.35
C LEU A 33 -8.54 -2.45 -16.37
N ARG A 34 -9.77 -2.96 -16.52
CA ARG A 34 -11.00 -2.13 -16.53
C ARG A 34 -11.14 -1.28 -15.27
N LEU A 35 -10.64 -1.76 -14.12
CA LEU A 35 -10.60 -1.00 -12.87
C LEU A 35 -9.88 0.34 -12.99
N PHE A 36 -8.86 0.41 -13.85
CA PHE A 36 -8.06 1.62 -14.08
C PHE A 36 -8.37 2.31 -15.41
N GLN A 37 -9.49 1.97 -16.06
CA GLN A 37 -9.91 2.61 -17.30
C GLN A 37 -10.08 4.12 -17.10
N GLY A 38 -9.50 4.92 -17.99
CA GLY A 38 -9.53 6.38 -17.90
C GLY A 38 -8.49 6.98 -16.94
N LEU A 39 -7.75 6.16 -16.19
CA LEU A 39 -6.68 6.65 -15.32
C LEU A 39 -5.48 7.14 -16.16
N ARG A 40 -5.16 8.43 -16.02
CA ARG A 40 -3.99 9.04 -16.68
C ARG A 40 -2.72 8.79 -15.87
N TRP A 41 -2.14 7.60 -16.00
CA TRP A 41 -0.96 7.16 -15.23
C TRP A 41 0.21 8.16 -15.22
N ALA A 42 0.53 8.78 -16.36
CA ALA A 42 1.62 9.76 -16.46
C ALA A 42 1.34 11.06 -15.67
N ALA A 43 0.07 11.41 -15.47
CA ALA A 43 -0.37 12.62 -14.78
C ALA A 43 -0.80 12.35 -13.33
N LEU A 44 -0.84 11.09 -12.87
CA LEU A 44 -1.42 10.70 -11.59
C LEU A 44 -0.86 11.48 -10.41
N ARG A 45 0.47 11.68 -10.36
CA ARG A 45 1.14 12.45 -9.30
C ARG A 45 0.80 13.94 -9.28
N ARG A 46 0.31 14.49 -10.38
CA ARG A 46 -0.08 15.90 -10.52
C ARG A 46 -1.60 16.09 -10.40
N ALA A 47 -2.38 15.01 -10.41
CA ALA A 47 -3.82 15.08 -10.23
C ALA A 47 -4.14 15.49 -8.78
N ARG A 48 -5.25 16.21 -8.60
CA ARG A 48 -5.77 16.49 -7.26
C ARG A 48 -6.12 15.16 -6.58
N PRO A 49 -5.58 14.86 -5.40
CA PRO A 49 -5.92 13.62 -4.71
C PRO A 49 -7.37 13.67 -4.22
N PRO A 50 -8.05 12.52 -4.11
CA PRO A 50 -9.41 12.46 -3.56
C PRO A 50 -9.45 12.85 -2.08
N PHE A 51 -8.33 12.69 -1.37
CA PHE A 51 -8.16 13.07 0.03
C PHE A 51 -6.80 13.74 0.21
N ALA A 52 -6.79 14.90 0.87
CA ALA A 52 -5.58 15.59 1.29
C ALA A 52 -5.64 15.73 2.82
N PRO A 53 -4.76 15.05 3.57
CA PRO A 53 -4.78 15.13 5.03
C PRO A 53 -4.39 16.53 5.50
N ALA A 54 -5.06 17.01 6.55
CA ALA A 54 -4.65 18.21 7.25
C ALA A 54 -3.32 17.95 7.96
N HIS A 55 -2.50 19.00 8.08
CA HIS A 55 -1.29 18.97 8.89
C HIS A 55 -1.00 20.35 9.48
N ALA A 56 -0.36 20.39 10.65
CA ALA A 56 0.00 21.58 11.41
C ALA A 56 1.49 21.94 11.32
N GLY A 57 2.28 21.22 10.51
CA GLY A 57 3.70 21.49 10.28
C GLY A 57 4.52 20.24 10.02
N ALA A 58 5.84 20.40 9.88
CA ALA A 58 6.75 19.29 9.56
C ALA A 58 6.85 18.23 10.66
N ALA A 59 6.53 18.58 11.91
CA ALA A 59 6.56 17.69 13.06
C ALA A 59 5.17 17.14 13.44
N ASP A 60 4.14 17.40 12.63
CA ASP A 60 2.79 16.93 12.92
C ASP A 60 2.65 15.41 12.67
N THR A 61 2.34 14.66 13.73
CA THR A 61 2.10 13.21 13.70
C THR A 61 0.62 12.83 13.89
N SER A 62 -0.31 13.77 13.77
CA SER A 62 -1.76 13.55 14.01
C SER A 62 -2.43 12.56 13.06
N ASN A 63 -1.82 12.28 11.90
CA ASN A 63 -2.27 11.26 10.95
C ASN A 63 -1.68 9.86 11.22
N PHE A 64 -0.93 9.70 12.32
CA PHE A 64 -0.41 8.42 12.79
C PHE A 64 -1.10 8.02 14.09
N ASP A 65 -1.31 6.72 14.27
CA ASP A 65 -1.87 6.21 15.52
C ASP A 65 -0.91 6.50 16.68
N VAL A 66 -1.44 7.04 17.77
CA VAL A 66 -0.71 7.17 19.03
C VAL A 66 -0.63 5.78 19.64
N LEU A 67 0.56 5.18 19.64
CA LEU A 67 0.79 3.94 20.37
C LEU A 67 0.99 4.27 21.85
N ASP A 68 0.02 3.91 22.67
CA ASP A 68 0.15 3.95 24.13
C ASP A 68 1.16 2.84 24.54
N ASP A 69 2.37 3.25 24.89
CA ASP A 69 3.37 2.51 25.68
C ASP A 69 3.77 1.07 25.31
N CYS A 70 3.77 0.69 24.03
CA CYS A 70 4.41 -0.57 23.60
C CYS A 70 5.95 -0.52 23.51
N LEU A 71 6.59 0.61 23.81
CA LEU A 71 8.05 0.74 23.88
C LEU A 71 8.66 0.22 25.20
N SER A 72 7.86 -0.35 26.08
CA SER A 72 8.30 -0.90 27.36
C SER A 72 8.92 -2.31 27.28
N GLN A 73 9.08 -2.89 26.10
CA GLN A 73 9.90 -4.10 25.94
C GLN A 73 11.36 -3.69 25.73
N PRO A 74 12.24 -3.75 26.75
CA PRO A 74 13.66 -3.67 26.49
C PRO A 74 14.00 -4.78 25.52
N VAL A 75 14.66 -4.43 24.41
CA VAL A 75 15.30 -5.43 23.57
C VAL A 75 16.37 -6.07 24.45
N THR A 76 16.05 -7.20 25.09
CA THR A 76 17.06 -8.04 25.73
C THR A 76 17.85 -8.66 24.60
N GLY A 77 18.81 -7.90 24.09
CA GLY A 77 19.85 -8.43 23.23
C GLY A 77 20.49 -9.58 23.99
N THR A 78 20.20 -10.82 23.60
CA THR A 78 21.10 -11.91 23.89
C THR A 78 22.45 -11.50 23.33
N PRO A 79 23.51 -11.39 24.15
CA PRO A 79 24.83 -11.09 23.62
C PRO A 79 25.17 -12.17 22.59
N PRO A 80 25.84 -11.81 21.47
CA PRO A 80 26.27 -12.80 20.51
C PRO A 80 27.07 -13.86 21.24
N ARG A 81 26.74 -15.13 21.00
CA ARG A 81 27.54 -16.23 21.50
C ARG A 81 28.86 -16.18 20.73
N ASP A 82 29.91 -15.76 21.40
CA ASP A 82 31.27 -15.81 20.88
C ASP A 82 31.61 -17.25 20.46
N PRO A 83 32.45 -17.42 19.41
CA PRO A 83 32.63 -18.68 18.68
C PRO A 83 33.17 -19.84 19.52
#